data_AF-A0A1H6BB97-F1
#
_entry.id   AF-A0A1H6BB97-F1
#
_cell.length_a   1.000
_cell.length_b   1.000
_cell.length_c   1.000
_cell.angle_alpha   90.00
_cell.angle_beta   90.00
_cell.angle_gamma   90.00
#
_symmetry.space_group_name_H-M   'P 1'
#
loop_
_entity.id
_entity.type
_entity.pdbx_description
1 polymer ?
#
loop_
_entity_poly.entity_id
_entity_poly.type
_entity_poly.pdbx_seq_one_letter_code
_entity_poly.pdbx_strand_id
1 'polypeptide(L)'
;MRKRVLVWSGAVVAVAALAGLGVYFVRVGLEEADRLASVIGVFVALAGLAVAIYGLAGGRTPEDTPQEPETPRPDVSASGPRSVAIGGDNSGVVSTGDGATNVQMRAEASGQGRIYQAGGDQTINEK
;
A
#
# COMPACT_ATOMS: atom_id res chain seq x y z
N MET A 1 31.19 6.04 -12.84
CA MET A 1 31.39 5.78 -14.29
C MET A 1 30.46 4.71 -14.86
N ARG A 2 30.22 3.56 -14.18
CA ARG A 2 29.31 2.49 -14.64
C ARG A 2 27.88 2.93 -15.05
N LYS A 3 27.26 3.86 -14.31
CA LYS A 3 25.93 4.41 -14.64
C LYS A 3 25.90 5.20 -15.96
N ARG A 4 26.98 5.90 -16.31
CA ARG A 4 27.09 6.62 -17.59
C ARG A 4 27.27 5.67 -18.76
N VAL A 5 28.05 4.60 -18.59
CA VAL A 5 28.24 3.57 -19.63
C VAL A 5 26.91 2.88 -19.96
N LEU A 6 26.11 2.56 -18.93
CA LEU A 6 24.80 1.93 -19.11
C LEU A 6 23.80 2.83 -19.86
N VAL A 7 23.78 4.12 -19.54
CA VAL A 7 22.91 5.11 -20.21
C VAL A 7 23.35 5.33 -21.66
N TRP A 8 24.66 5.42 -21.92
CA TRP A 8 25.19 5.59 -23.27
C TRP A 8 25.01 4.35 -24.14
N SER A 9 25.16 3.15 -23.59
CA SER A 9 24.86 1.91 -24.33
C SER A 9 23.38 1.82 -24.69
N GLY A 10 22.48 2.21 -23.76
CA GLY A 10 21.04 2.28 -24.04
C GLY A 10 20.72 3.28 -25.16
N ALA A 11 21.33 4.46 -25.12
CA ALA A 11 21.13 5.49 -26.15
C ALA A 11 21.60 5.03 -27.54
N VAL A 12 22.77 4.37 -27.64
CA VAL A 12 23.29 3.86 -28.91
C VAL A 12 22.37 2.78 -29.49
N VAL A 13 21.91 1.85 -28.66
CA VAL A 13 20.97 0.80 -29.09
C VAL A 13 19.64 1.40 -29.57
N ALA A 14 19.11 2.39 -28.85
CA ALA A 14 17.87 3.05 -29.24
C ALA A 14 17.98 3.77 -30.59
N VAL A 15 19.08 4.50 -30.82
CA VAL A 15 19.32 5.20 -32.10
C VAL A 15 19.47 4.21 -33.26
N ALA A 16 20.21 3.10 -33.05
CA ALA A 16 20.35 2.06 -34.06
C ALA A 16 19.02 1.38 -34.41
N ALA A 17 18.19 1.11 -33.39
CA ALA A 17 16.86 0.54 -33.58
C ALA A 17 15.94 1.48 -34.38
N LEU A 18 15.94 2.79 -34.06
CA LEU A 18 15.15 3.79 -34.79
C LEU A 18 15.60 3.94 -36.25
N ALA A 19 16.91 3.95 -36.50
CA ALA A 19 17.45 4.01 -37.85
C ALA A 19 17.07 2.76 -38.67
N GLY A 20 17.19 1.57 -38.07
CA GLY A 20 16.76 0.32 -38.70
C GLY A 20 15.26 0.30 -39.03
N LEU A 21 14.42 0.78 -38.10
CA LEU A 21 12.98 0.89 -38.30
C LEU A 21 12.62 1.86 -39.44
N GLY A 22 13.31 3.00 -39.53
CA GLY A 22 13.14 3.96 -40.62
C GLY A 22 13.51 3.37 -41.99
N VAL A 23 14.65 2.68 -42.09
CA VAL A 23 15.05 1.98 -43.33
C VAL A 23 14.04 0.90 -43.71
N TYR A 24 13.54 0.17 -42.73
CA TYR A 24 12.52 -0.87 -42.93
C TYR A 24 11.22 -0.29 -43.51
N PHE A 25 10.68 0.79 -42.93
CA PHE A 25 9.47 1.43 -43.44
C PHE A 25 9.62 1.99 -44.86
N VAL A 26 10.80 2.50 -45.22
CA VAL A 26 11.07 2.97 -46.59
C VAL A 26 11.13 1.81 -47.59
N ARG A 27 11.62 0.63 -47.19
CA ARG A 27 11.77 -0.54 -48.08
C ARG A 27 10.50 -1.38 -48.20
N VAL A 28 9.74 -1.50 -47.11
CA VAL A 28 8.60 -2.44 -46.99
C VAL A 28 7.26 -1.71 -47.16
N GLY A 29 7.23 -0.39 -46.98
CA GLY A 29 5.99 0.40 -47.04
C GLY A 29 5.23 0.37 -45.71
N LEU A 30 4.48 1.45 -45.45
CA LEU A 30 3.76 1.63 -44.18
C LEU A 30 2.62 0.62 -43.99
N GLU A 31 1.97 0.21 -45.08
CA GLU A 31 0.82 -0.70 -45.07
C GLU A 31 1.19 -2.12 -44.59
N GLU A 32 2.27 -2.69 -45.14
CA GLU A 32 2.76 -4.03 -44.76
C GLU A 32 3.32 -4.02 -43.33
N ALA A 33 3.93 -2.90 -42.94
CA ALA A 33 4.43 -2.65 -41.59
C ALA A 33 3.31 -2.61 -40.54
N ASP A 34 2.20 -1.96 -40.82
CA ASP A 34 1.04 -1.89 -39.91
C ASP A 34 0.43 -3.29 -39.70
N ARG A 35 0.37 -4.09 -40.77
CA ARG A 35 -0.07 -5.49 -40.69
C ARG A 35 0.86 -6.33 -39.81
N LEU A 36 2.18 -6.16 -39.92
CA LEU A 36 3.13 -6.85 -39.06
C LEU A 36 3.11 -6.32 -37.62
N ALA A 37 2.95 -5.01 -37.44
CA ALA A 37 2.88 -4.36 -36.13
C ALA A 37 1.66 -4.82 -35.33
N SER A 38 0.49 -4.97 -35.97
CA SER A 38 -0.71 -5.50 -35.32
C SER A 38 -0.52 -6.95 -34.86
N VAL A 39 0.06 -7.81 -35.71
CA VAL A 39 0.32 -9.22 -35.37
C VAL A 39 1.35 -9.33 -34.24
N ILE A 40 2.48 -8.67 -34.37
CA ILE A 40 3.53 -8.66 -33.34
C ILE A 40 3.00 -8.05 -32.04
N GLY A 41 2.23 -6.98 -32.14
CA GLY A 41 1.59 -6.31 -31.00
C GLY A 41 0.68 -7.25 -30.22
N VAL A 42 -0.13 -8.07 -30.90
CA VAL A 42 -0.98 -9.09 -30.26
C VAL A 42 -0.13 -10.13 -29.52
N PHE A 43 0.96 -10.64 -30.13
CA PHE A 43 1.84 -11.59 -29.45
C PHE A 43 2.54 -10.98 -28.22
N VAL A 44 3.02 -9.74 -28.33
CA VAL A 44 3.64 -9.02 -27.20
C VAL A 44 2.62 -8.77 -26.10
N ALA A 45 1.39 -8.37 -26.44
CA ALA A 45 0.31 -8.16 -25.48
C ALA A 45 -0.06 -9.47 -24.77
N LEU A 46 -0.16 -10.59 -25.49
CA LEU A 46 -0.44 -11.91 -24.90
C LEU A 46 0.68 -12.39 -23.98
N ALA A 47 1.95 -12.21 -24.39
CA ALA A 47 3.09 -12.56 -23.56
C ALA A 47 3.15 -11.69 -22.28
N GLY A 48 2.95 -10.37 -22.42
CA GLY A 48 2.88 -9.45 -21.29
C GLY A 48 1.71 -9.76 -20.35
N LEU A 49 0.54 -10.11 -20.88
CA LEU A 49 -0.62 -10.53 -20.11
C LEU A 49 -0.34 -11.84 -19.36
N ALA A 50 0.30 -12.82 -19.99
CA ALA A 50 0.71 -14.06 -19.34
C ALA A 50 1.69 -13.80 -18.18
N VAL A 51 2.66 -12.90 -18.37
CA VAL A 51 3.59 -12.47 -17.31
C VAL A 51 2.86 -11.77 -16.17
N ALA A 52 1.90 -10.89 -16.47
CA ALA A 52 1.11 -10.20 -15.46
C ALA A 52 0.26 -11.19 -14.64
N ILE A 53 -0.42 -12.13 -15.29
CA ILE A 53 -1.20 -13.19 -14.64
C ILE A 53 -0.29 -14.07 -13.79
N TYR A 54 0.88 -14.46 -14.32
CA TYR A 54 1.85 -15.24 -13.57
C TYR A 54 2.39 -14.50 -12.35
N GLY A 55 2.66 -13.19 -12.46
CA GLY A 55 3.07 -12.36 -11.32
C GLY A 55 1.96 -12.17 -10.28
N LEU A 56 0.70 -12.05 -10.71
CA LEU A 56 -0.46 -11.98 -9.80
C LEU A 56 -0.73 -13.32 -9.11
N ALA A 57 -0.56 -14.44 -9.82
CA ALA A 57 -0.75 -15.79 -9.29
C ALA A 57 0.43 -16.25 -8.41
N GLY A 58 1.66 -15.83 -8.73
CA GLY A 58 2.88 -16.12 -7.98
C GLY A 58 3.17 -15.12 -6.86
N GLY A 59 2.54 -13.94 -6.86
CA GLY A 59 2.74 -12.84 -5.91
C GLY A 59 2.08 -13.04 -4.54
N ARG A 60 1.83 -14.28 -4.12
CA ARG A 60 1.53 -14.63 -2.71
C ARG A 60 2.51 -15.69 -2.21
N THR A 61 3.80 -15.48 -2.45
CA THR A 61 4.81 -16.02 -1.56
C THR A 61 5.02 -14.94 -0.50
N PRO A 62 4.61 -15.15 0.77
CA PRO A 62 5.17 -14.35 1.85
C PRO A 62 6.68 -14.44 1.69
N GLU A 63 7.35 -13.30 1.72
CA GLU A 63 8.80 -13.24 1.67
C GLU A 63 9.46 -14.35 2.50
N ASP A 64 10.04 -15.36 1.84
CA ASP A 64 11.24 -16.02 2.35
C ASP A 64 12.39 -15.03 2.15
N THR A 65 12.36 -13.93 2.90
CA THR A 65 13.58 -13.20 3.23
C THR A 65 14.44 -14.19 4.00
N PRO A 66 15.72 -14.43 3.65
CA PRO A 66 16.63 -15.14 4.55
C PRO A 66 16.50 -14.50 5.93
N GLN A 67 16.16 -15.29 6.95
CA GLN A 67 16.00 -14.82 8.33
C GLN A 67 17.23 -14.03 8.76
N GLU A 68 17.17 -12.72 8.60
CA GLU A 68 17.94 -11.78 9.39
C GLU A 68 17.45 -11.96 10.83
N PRO A 69 18.34 -12.11 11.83
CA PRO A 69 17.95 -12.44 13.20
C PRO A 69 16.81 -11.54 13.63
N GLU A 70 15.70 -12.18 14.03
CA GLU A 70 14.48 -11.50 14.44
C GLU A 70 14.86 -10.35 15.37
N THR A 71 14.74 -9.11 14.87
CA THR A 71 14.67 -7.99 15.78
C THR A 71 13.47 -8.30 16.66
N PRO A 72 13.63 -8.40 17.99
CA PRO A 72 12.53 -8.81 18.85
C PRO A 72 11.34 -7.91 18.53
N ARG A 73 10.29 -8.50 17.95
CA ARG A 73 8.99 -7.83 17.93
C ARG A 73 8.74 -7.47 19.39
N PRO A 74 8.42 -6.20 19.72
CA PRO A 74 8.28 -5.81 21.11
C PRO A 74 7.37 -6.84 21.78
N ASP A 75 7.91 -7.58 22.75
CA ASP A 75 7.13 -8.50 23.55
C ASP A 75 6.16 -7.63 24.34
N VAL A 76 4.94 -7.51 23.82
CA VAL A 76 3.89 -6.72 24.43
C VAL A 76 3.39 -7.54 25.62
N SER A 77 3.95 -7.26 26.77
CA SER A 77 3.68 -7.99 27.99
C SER A 77 3.37 -7.03 29.13
N ALA A 78 2.34 -7.36 29.89
CA ALA A 78 1.96 -6.71 31.13
C ALA A 78 1.86 -7.78 32.20
N SER A 79 2.49 -7.55 33.35
CA SER A 79 2.43 -8.43 34.50
C SER A 79 2.09 -7.65 35.77
N GLY A 80 1.54 -8.35 36.76
CA GLY A 80 1.06 -7.76 38.01
C GLY A 80 -0.42 -7.36 38.00
N PRO A 81 -1.01 -7.07 39.17
CA PRO A 81 -2.39 -6.61 39.26
C PRO A 81 -2.56 -5.28 38.54
N ARG A 82 -3.67 -5.12 37.80
CA ARG A 82 -4.07 -3.85 37.18
C ARG A 82 -3.11 -3.36 36.08
N SER A 83 -2.57 -4.30 35.31
CA SER A 83 -1.66 -4.01 34.20
C SER A 83 -2.35 -4.17 32.84
N VAL A 84 -1.98 -3.33 31.86
CA VAL A 84 -2.44 -3.41 30.46
C VAL A 84 -1.24 -3.20 29.54
N ALA A 85 -1.10 -4.03 28.51
CA ALA A 85 -0.13 -3.86 27.43
C ALA A 85 -0.86 -3.82 26.08
N ILE A 86 -0.47 -2.89 25.20
CA ILE A 86 -1.09 -2.68 23.88
C ILE A 86 0.01 -2.69 22.83
N GLY A 87 -0.09 -3.62 21.89
CA GLY A 87 0.92 -3.89 20.85
C GLY A 87 0.68 -3.16 19.54
N GLY A 88 -0.04 -2.06 19.58
CA GLY A 88 -0.54 -1.32 18.42
C GLY A 88 -1.42 -0.18 18.89
N ASP A 89 -2.37 0.24 18.05
CA ASP A 89 -3.19 1.40 18.35
C ASP A 89 -4.42 1.06 19.20
N ASN A 90 -4.77 1.96 20.11
CA ASN A 90 -6.04 1.95 20.82
C ASN A 90 -6.73 3.31 20.69
N SER A 91 -7.96 3.33 20.16
CA SER A 91 -8.76 4.53 19.98
C SER A 91 -9.91 4.66 20.99
N GLY A 92 -9.95 3.76 21.99
CA GLY A 92 -10.99 3.70 23.02
C GLY A 92 -10.44 3.89 24.43
N VAL A 93 -11.27 3.60 25.43
CA VAL A 93 -10.88 3.74 26.84
C VAL A 93 -10.31 2.44 27.38
N VAL A 94 -9.16 2.55 28.03
CA VAL A 94 -8.46 1.47 28.75
C VAL A 94 -8.51 1.79 30.24
N SER A 95 -9.02 0.87 31.05
CA SER A 95 -9.11 1.02 32.50
C SER A 95 -8.73 -0.28 33.19
N THR A 96 -7.92 -0.16 34.24
CA THR A 96 -7.45 -1.29 35.05
C THR A 96 -8.33 -1.54 36.29
N GLY A 97 -9.35 -0.70 36.49
CA GLY A 97 -10.32 -0.77 37.58
C GLY A 97 -9.79 -0.26 38.93
N ASP A 98 -10.61 0.54 39.62
CA ASP A 98 -10.93 0.57 41.06
C ASP A 98 -12.04 1.64 41.18
N GLY A 99 -13.27 1.28 40.82
CA GLY A 99 -14.37 2.26 40.74
C GLY A 99 -14.37 3.12 39.48
N ALA A 100 -13.84 2.61 38.35
CA ALA A 100 -13.88 3.35 37.09
C ALA A 100 -15.31 3.31 36.49
N THR A 101 -15.97 4.46 36.42
CA THR A 101 -17.19 4.64 35.63
C THR A 101 -16.86 5.47 34.40
N ASN A 102 -16.88 4.83 33.23
CA ASN A 102 -16.65 5.51 31.96
C ASN A 102 -17.99 5.90 31.33
N VAL A 103 -18.20 7.20 31.10
CA VAL A 103 -19.35 7.73 30.38
C VAL A 103 -18.86 8.36 29.09
N GLN A 104 -19.10 7.70 27.95
CA GLN A 104 -18.82 8.26 26.63
C GLN A 104 -20.11 8.78 26.02
N MET A 105 -20.19 10.11 25.83
CA MET A 105 -21.32 10.75 25.15
C MET A 105 -20.82 11.37 23.86
N ARG A 106 -21.36 10.89 22.73
CA ARG A 106 -21.23 11.56 21.43
C ARG A 106 -22.60 12.10 21.06
N ALA A 107 -22.87 13.33 21.45
CA ALA A 107 -24.15 13.98 21.22
C ALA A 107 -23.98 15.11 20.19
N GLU A 108 -24.88 15.14 19.21
CA GLU A 108 -24.97 16.19 18.19
C GLU A 108 -26.40 16.72 18.19
N ALA A 109 -26.56 18.03 18.33
CA ALA A 109 -27.84 18.71 18.22
C ALA A 109 -27.81 19.64 17.01
N SER A 110 -28.87 19.60 16.21
CA SER A 110 -29.05 20.47 15.04
C SER A 110 -30.43 21.14 15.06
N GLY A 111 -30.57 22.25 14.33
CA GLY A 111 -31.80 23.07 14.36
C GLY A 111 -32.04 23.69 15.74
N GLN A 112 -33.23 23.51 16.31
CA GLN A 112 -33.57 23.89 17.69
C GLN A 112 -33.36 22.76 18.73
N GLY A 113 -32.55 21.74 18.40
CA GLY A 113 -32.27 20.61 19.29
C GLY A 113 -31.57 21.01 20.59
N ARG A 114 -31.87 20.31 21.69
CA ARG A 114 -31.21 20.46 22.99
C ARG A 114 -30.75 19.10 23.49
N ILE A 115 -29.51 19.00 23.96
CA ILE A 115 -28.98 17.80 24.61
C ILE A 115 -29.25 17.94 26.10
N TYR A 116 -30.02 17.01 26.66
CA TYR A 116 -30.26 16.90 28.09
C TYR A 116 -29.47 15.71 28.63
N GLN A 117 -28.43 16.00 29.40
CA GLN A 117 -27.72 15.00 30.16
C GLN A 117 -28.22 15.03 31.60
N ALA A 118 -29.06 14.05 31.96
CA ALA A 118 -29.33 13.74 33.34
C ALA A 118 -28.30 12.70 33.80
N GLY A 119 -27.24 13.16 34.47
CA GLY A 119 -26.53 12.26 35.38
C GLY A 119 -27.45 11.94 36.56
N GLY A 120 -27.18 10.86 37.31
CA GLY A 120 -27.80 10.66 38.63
C GLY A 120 -27.37 11.77 39.60
N ASP A 121 -26.89 11.41 40.79
CA ASP A 121 -26.39 12.41 41.73
C ASP A 121 -25.12 13.10 41.18
N GLN A 122 -25.24 14.37 40.77
CA GLN A 122 -24.12 15.20 40.34
C GLN A 122 -23.65 16.06 41.51
N THR A 123 -22.48 15.75 42.06
CA THR A 123 -21.82 16.65 43.02
C THR A 123 -20.98 17.67 42.25
N ILE A 124 -21.46 18.91 42.19
CA ILE A 124 -20.74 20.04 41.58
C ILE A 124 -20.04 20.81 42.71
N ASN A 125 -18.71 20.90 42.64
CA ASN A 125 -17.95 21.75 43.57
C ASN A 125 -17.75 23.12 42.92
N GLU A 126 -18.44 24.14 43.41
CA GLU A 126 -18.20 25.54 43.02
C GLU A 126 -16.97 26.08 43.77
N LYS A 127 -16.14 26.88 43.10
CA LYS A 127 -15.03 27.62 43.71
C LYS A 127 -15.46 29.03 44.07
#